data_AF-X1FW94-F1
#
_entry.id   AF-X1FW94-F1
#
_cell.length_a   1.000
_cell.length_b   1.000
_cell.length_c   1.000
_cell.angle_alpha   90.00
_cell.angle_beta   90.00
_cell.angle_gamma   90.00
#
_symmetry.space_group_name_H-M   'P 1'
#
loop_
_entity.id
_entity.type
_entity.pdbx_description
1 polymer ?
#
loop_
_entity_poly.entity_id
_entity_poly.type
_entity_poly.pdbx_seq_one_letter_code
_entity_poly.pdbx_strand_id
1 'polypeptide(L)' 'MKDAGHRLETLCIHAGQEPDPVHGAVMTPIVLSSTFAQKSPGTYD' A
#
# COMPACT_ATOMS: atom_id res chain seq x y z
N MET A 1 17.34 9.77 -24.76
CA MET A 1 16.77 8.59 -24.08
C MET A 1 15.55 9.07 -23.33
N LYS A 2 14.35 8.51 -23.56
CA LYS A 2 13.18 8.80 -22.73
C LYS A 2 13.33 7.96 -21.46
N ASP A 3 13.37 8.59 -20.29
CA ASP A 3 13.34 7.88 -19.02
C ASP A 3 12.10 6.96 -19.01
N ALA A 4 12.32 5.67 -18.76
CA ALA A 4 11.30 4.63 -18.81
C ALA A 4 10.35 4.62 -17.60
N GLY A 5 10.38 5.67 -16.76
CA GLY A 5 9.63 5.78 -15.51
C GLY A 5 8.67 6.97 -15.49
N HIS A 6 7.73 6.95 -14.54
CA HIS A 6 6.88 8.11 -14.25
C HIS A 6 7.70 9.30 -13.75
N ARG A 7 7.24 10.52 -14.02
CA ARG A 7 7.87 11.74 -13.52
C ARG A 7 7.74 11.85 -12.00
N LEU A 8 8.65 12.59 -11.36
CA LEU A 8 8.66 12.76 -9.90
C LEU A 8 7.32 13.28 -9.36
N GLU A 9 6.66 14.22 -10.05
CA GLU A 9 5.40 14.80 -9.56
C GLU A 9 4.28 13.75 -9.50
N THR A 10 4.27 12.82 -10.46
CA THR A 10 3.35 11.68 -10.47
C THR A 10 3.67 10.71 -9.33
N LEU A 11 4.95 10.41 -9.10
CA LEU A 11 5.37 9.51 -8.03
C LEU A 11 5.07 10.09 -6.64
N CYS A 12 5.27 11.40 -6.43
CA CYS A 12 4.93 12.05 -5.16
C CYS A 12 3.46 11.91 -4.77
N ILE A 13 2.56 11.77 -5.76
CA ILE A 13 1.13 11.62 -5.52
C ILE A 13 0.72 10.13 -5.42
N HIS A 14 1.32 9.25 -6.23
CA HIS A 14 0.78 7.89 -6.43
C HIS A 14 1.72 6.74 -6.03
N ALA A 15 3.02 6.99 -5.80
CA ALA A 15 3.95 5.91 -5.50
C ALA A 15 3.64 5.24 -4.16
N GLY A 16 3.58 3.91 -4.16
CA GLY A 16 3.28 3.12 -2.95
C GLY A 16 1.83 3.25 -2.46
N GLN A 17 0.93 3.81 -3.27
CA GLN A 17 -0.49 3.97 -2.95
C GLN A 17 -1.33 3.33 -4.06
N GLU A 18 -2.22 2.41 -3.69
CA GLU A 18 -3.28 1.88 -4.54
C GLU A 18 -4.61 1.92 -3.75
N PRO A 19 -5.77 1.96 -4.43
CA PRO A 19 -7.04 1.89 -3.73
C PRO A 19 -7.12 0.65 -2.84
N ASP A 20 -7.62 0.81 -1.62
CA ASP A 20 -7.79 -0.30 -0.67
C ASP A 20 -8.53 -1.46 -1.35
N PRO A 21 -7.95 -2.68 -1.42
CA PRO A 21 -8.55 -3.79 -2.16
C PRO A 21 -9.86 -4.29 -1.54
N VAL A 22 -10.13 -3.98 -0.26
CA VAL A 22 -11.34 -4.44 0.43
C VAL A 22 -12.53 -3.51 0.21
N HIS A 23 -12.32 -2.18 0.28
CA HIS A 23 -13.42 -1.21 0.24
C HIS A 23 -13.29 -0.15 -0.86
N GLY A 24 -12.16 -0.08 -1.57
CA GLY A 24 -11.92 0.88 -2.65
C GLY A 24 -11.58 2.30 -2.19
N ALA A 25 -11.21 2.49 -0.91
CA ALA A 25 -10.77 3.79 -0.42
C ALA A 25 -9.50 4.24 -1.18
N VAL A 26 -9.55 5.45 -1.77
CA VAL A 26 -8.43 5.99 -2.56
C VAL A 26 -7.27 6.43 -1.67
N MET A 27 -7.57 6.93 -0.47
CA MET A 27 -6.56 7.24 0.54
C MET A 27 -6.24 5.99 1.36
N THR A 28 -4.96 5.78 1.66
CA THR A 28 -4.53 4.68 2.54
C THR A 28 -5.23 4.76 3.90
N PRO A 29 -5.92 3.70 4.35
CA PRO A 29 -6.53 3.66 5.67
C PRO A 29 -5.50 3.76 6.81
N ILE A 30 -5.88 4.39 7.91
CA ILE A 30 -5.09 4.37 9.14
C ILE A 30 -5.45 3.12 9.94
N VAL A 31 -4.58 2.12 9.93
CA VAL A 31 -4.76 0.89 10.70
C VAL A 31 -4.17 1.06 12.10
N LEU A 32 -5.00 1.48 13.05
CA LEU A 32 -4.61 1.71 14.46
C LEU A 32 -4.61 0.43 15.32
N SER A 33 -4.61 -0.75 14.70
CA SER A 33 -4.47 -2.01 15.42
C SER A 33 -3.02 -2.19 15.91
N SER A 34 -2.84 -2.72 17.12
CA SER A 34 -1.52 -3.04 17.67
C SER A 34 -1.01 -4.43 17.25
N THR A 35 -1.89 -5.28 16.69
CA THR A 35 -1.56 -6.63 16.25
C THR A 35 -2.43 -7.06 15.06
N PHE A 36 -2.07 -8.17 14.43
CA PHE A 36 -2.77 -8.77 13.29
C PHE A 36 -2.96 -10.27 13.52
N ALA A 37 -4.05 -10.84 12.99
CA ALA A 37 -4.35 -12.26 13.14
C ALA A 37 -3.27 -13.13 12.46
N GLN A 38 -2.76 -14.13 13.17
CA GLN A 38 -1.85 -15.12 12.61
C GLN A 38 -2.64 -16.27 11.97
N LYS A 39 -2.14 -16.80 10.85
CA LYS A 39 -2.70 -17.99 10.20
C LYS A 39 -2.58 -19.24 11.08
N SER A 40 -1.46 -19.39 11.77
CA SER A 40 -1.18 -20.42 12.79
C SER A 40 0.00 -19.99 13.67
N PRO A 41 0.16 -20.54 14.89
CA PRO A 41 1.28 -20.19 15.77
C PRO A 41 2.64 -20.41 15.10
N GLY A 42 3.49 -19.38 15.13
CA GLY A 42 4.86 -19.45 14.60
C GLY A 42 5.01 -19.32 13.08
N THR A 43 3.91 -19.14 12.33
CA THR A 43 3.96 -18.88 10.89
C THR A 43 4.04 -17.39 10.61
N TYR A 44 5.08 -16.98 9.90
CA TYR A 44 5.21 -15.67 9.26
C TYR A 44 5.37 -15.94 7.76
N ASP A 45 4.35 -15.59 6.99
CA ASP A 45 4.39 -15.62 5.51
C ASP A 45 4.75 -14.21 5.01
#